data_AF-A0A1Y1UXF4-F1
#
_entry.id   AF-A0A1Y1UXF4-F1
#
_cell.length_a   1.000
_cell.length_b   1.000
_cell.length_c   1.000
_cell.angle_alpha   90.00
_cell.angle_beta   90.00
_cell.angle_gamma   90.00
#
_symmetry.space_group_name_H-M   'P 1'
#
loop_
_entity.id
_entity.type
_entity.pdbx_description
1 polymer ?
#
loop_
_entity_poly.entity_id
_entity_poly.type
_entity_poly.pdbx_seq_one_letter_code
_entity_poly.pdbx_strand_id
1 'polypeptide(L)'
;LISFTALNNQPYAKIIFNTSLNSIGYLAMLIMFSWNTLYIIIKRKNCPQEYFIFKRHEKCMIHQSFSCPCTLNISIETFYKNIRKSIDFYKISSSFFEIVNNKLLYINISSKIKLVNFN
;
A
#
# COMPACT_ATOMS: atom_id res chain seq x y z
N LEU A 1 -1.66 -31.99 -11.35
CA LEU A 1 -1.77 -33.46 -11.18
C LEU A 1 -3.22 -33.94 -11.29
N ILE A 2 -4.14 -33.44 -10.46
CA ILE A 2 -5.55 -33.89 -10.44
C ILE A 2 -6.27 -33.71 -11.79
N SER A 3 -6.09 -32.58 -12.48
CA SER A 3 -6.70 -32.37 -13.81
C SER A 3 -6.06 -33.22 -14.93
N PHE A 4 -4.83 -33.68 -14.73
CA PHE A 4 -4.12 -34.53 -15.67
C PHE A 4 -4.55 -36.00 -15.52
N THR A 5 -4.83 -36.46 -14.30
CA THR A 5 -5.27 -37.84 -14.05
C THR A 5 -6.76 -38.05 -14.24
N ALA A 6 -7.62 -37.08 -13.89
CA ALA A 6 -9.08 -37.25 -13.91
C ALA A 6 -9.77 -36.76 -15.20
N LEU A 7 -9.23 -35.74 -15.88
CA LEU A 7 -9.89 -35.02 -16.97
C LEU A 7 -9.16 -35.12 -18.31
N ASN A 8 -8.28 -36.12 -18.47
CA ASN A 8 -7.39 -36.19 -19.63
C ASN A 8 -8.14 -36.40 -20.96
N ASN A 9 -9.28 -37.09 -20.93
CA ASN A 9 -10.11 -37.37 -22.12
C ASN A 9 -11.14 -36.28 -22.43
N GLN A 10 -11.23 -35.20 -21.62
CA GLN A 10 -12.21 -34.14 -21.79
C GLN A 10 -11.51 -32.77 -21.82
N PRO A 11 -11.05 -32.32 -23.00
CA PRO A 11 -10.23 -31.11 -23.10
C PRO A 11 -10.97 -29.85 -22.64
N TYR A 12 -12.28 -29.75 -22.92
CA TYR A 12 -13.09 -28.61 -22.52
C TYR A 12 -13.25 -28.51 -20.99
N ALA A 13 -13.57 -29.63 -20.34
CA ALA A 13 -13.71 -29.68 -18.88
C ALA A 13 -12.39 -29.39 -18.17
N LYS A 14 -11.26 -29.84 -18.74
CA LYS A 14 -9.90 -29.55 -18.25
C LYS A 14 -9.58 -28.05 -18.31
N ILE A 15 -9.96 -27.37 -19.40
CA ILE A 15 -9.76 -25.91 -19.54
C ILE A 15 -10.59 -25.16 -18.51
N ILE A 16 -11.89 -25.46 -18.39
CA ILE A 16 -12.77 -24.81 -17.40
C ILE A 16 -12.23 -25.00 -15.98
N PHE A 17 -11.84 -26.23 -15.63
CA PHE A 17 -11.32 -26.55 -14.30
C PHE A 17 -10.01 -25.80 -13.99
N ASN A 18 -9.05 -25.78 -14.92
CA ASN A 18 -7.80 -25.05 -14.72
C ASN A 18 -8.04 -23.53 -14.59
N THR A 19 -8.90 -22.96 -15.44
CA THR A 19 -9.24 -21.53 -15.38
C THR A 19 -9.92 -21.16 -14.08
N SER A 20 -10.88 -21.98 -13.61
CA SER A 20 -11.57 -21.72 -12.34
C SER A 20 -10.63 -21.84 -11.13
N LEU A 21 -9.76 -22.85 -11.09
CA LEU A 21 -8.73 -22.96 -10.05
C LEU A 21 -7.75 -21.79 -10.05
N ASN A 22 -7.29 -21.38 -11.23
CA ASN A 22 -6.40 -20.22 -11.35
C ASN A 22 -7.09 -18.94 -10.85
N SER A 23 -8.35 -18.71 -11.25
CA SER A 23 -9.14 -17.58 -10.77
C SER A 23 -9.30 -17.58 -9.26
N ILE A 24 -9.58 -18.74 -8.64
CA ILE A 24 -9.64 -18.88 -7.18
C ILE A 24 -8.28 -18.56 -6.53
N GLY A 25 -7.17 -19.02 -7.14
CA GLY A 25 -5.82 -18.71 -6.69
C GLY A 25 -5.51 -17.21 -6.73
N TYR A 26 -5.86 -16.54 -7.84
CA TYR A 26 -5.69 -15.09 -7.96
C TYR A 26 -6.57 -14.32 -6.96
N LEU A 27 -7.81 -14.78 -6.72
CA LEU A 27 -8.68 -14.21 -5.71
C LEU A 27 -8.09 -14.36 -4.30
N ALA A 28 -7.57 -15.54 -3.96
CA ALA A 28 -6.94 -15.79 -2.68
C ALA A 28 -5.70 -14.92 -2.47
N MET A 29 -4.85 -14.76 -3.50
CA MET A 29 -3.71 -13.84 -3.46
C MET A 29 -4.17 -12.40 -3.24
N LEU A 30 -5.21 -11.95 -3.95
CA LEU A 30 -5.76 -10.60 -3.80
C LEU A 30 -6.27 -10.35 -2.38
N ILE A 31 -6.98 -11.32 -1.78
CA ILE A 31 -7.45 -11.23 -0.40
C ILE A 31 -6.27 -11.16 0.57
N MET A 32 -5.25 -12.01 0.40
CA MET A 32 -4.06 -12.02 1.27
C MET A 32 -3.29 -10.70 1.21
N PHE A 33 -3.11 -10.11 0.02
CA PHE A 33 -2.46 -8.81 -0.13
C PHE A 33 -3.32 -7.66 0.39
N SER A 34 -4.65 -7.77 0.31
CA SER A 34 -5.58 -6.76 0.81
C SER A 34 -5.87 -6.88 2.31
N TRP A 35 -5.46 -7.99 2.94
CA TRP A 35 -5.76 -8.31 4.34
C TRP A 35 -5.24 -7.23 5.30
N ASN A 36 -4.07 -6.67 5.03
CA ASN A 36 -3.50 -5.60 5.85
C ASN A 36 -4.39 -4.34 5.82
N THR A 37 -4.90 -3.96 4.64
CA THR A 37 -5.82 -2.83 4.47
C THR A 37 -7.17 -3.08 5.14
N LEU A 38 -7.73 -4.29 5.00
CA LEU A 38 -8.98 -4.67 5.67
C LEU A 38 -8.84 -4.67 7.20
N TYR A 39 -7.74 -5.22 7.71
CA TYR A 39 -7.41 -5.21 9.14
C TYR A 39 -7.40 -3.78 9.69
N ILE A 40 -6.82 -2.83 8.95
CA ILE A 40 -6.76 -1.42 9.30
C ILE A 40 -8.15 -0.78 9.34
N ILE A 41 -8.98 -1.02 8.32
CA ILE A 41 -10.35 -0.49 8.24
C ILE A 41 -11.20 -1.01 9.41
N ILE A 42 -11.12 -2.31 9.70
CA ILE A 42 -11.86 -2.97 10.80
C ILE A 42 -11.41 -2.42 12.16
N LYS A 43 -10.10 -2.21 12.36
CA LYS A 43 -9.55 -1.73 13.64
C LYS A 43 -9.85 -0.25 13.89
N ARG A 44 -10.38 0.49 12.90
CA ARG A 44 -10.82 1.91 13.03
C ARG A 44 -9.78 2.84 13.67
N LYS A 45 -8.50 2.51 13.56
CA LYS A 45 -7.41 3.28 14.16
C LYS A 45 -6.91 4.32 13.17
N ASN A 46 -7.45 5.52 13.33
CA ASN A 46 -7.09 6.72 12.55
C ASN A 46 -5.81 7.41 13.08
N CYS A 47 -4.95 6.70 13.83
CA CYS A 47 -3.74 7.27 14.43
C CYS A 47 -2.56 7.09 13.48
N PRO A 48 -2.04 8.17 12.84
CA PRO A 48 -0.93 8.08 11.89
C PRO A 48 0.37 7.53 12.52
N GLN A 49 0.47 7.61 13.85
CA GLN A 49 1.59 7.16 14.67
C GLN A 49 1.86 5.66 14.60
N GLU A 50 0.84 4.83 14.29
CA GLU A 50 1.04 3.38 14.16
C GLU A 50 1.64 2.99 12.78
N TYR A 51 1.55 3.88 11.79
CA TYR A 51 1.95 3.58 10.40
C TYR A 51 3.32 4.17 10.05
N PHE A 52 3.66 5.33 10.60
CA PHE A 52 4.95 5.99 10.35
C PHE A 52 5.95 5.61 11.44
N ILE A 53 6.52 4.41 11.31
CA ILE A 53 7.61 3.94 12.18
C ILE A 53 8.90 4.59 11.70
N PHE A 54 9.39 5.60 12.42
CA PHE A 54 10.75 6.10 12.21
C PHE A 54 11.75 5.08 12.76
N LYS A 55 12.48 4.41 11.85
CA LYS A 55 13.66 3.65 12.24
C LYS A 55 14.73 4.62 12.72
N ARG A 56 15.14 4.48 13.97
CA ARG A 56 16.28 5.20 14.52
C ARG A 56 17.56 4.54 14.00
N HIS A 57 18.57 5.37 13.77
CA HIS A 57 19.93 4.88 13.59
C HIS A 57 20.53 4.35 14.92
N GLU A 58 19.99 4.80 16.06
CA GLU A 58 20.44 4.42 17.41
C GLU A 58 19.40 3.61 18.20
N LYS A 59 19.87 2.64 19.00
CA LYS A 59 19.02 1.74 19.78
C LYS A 59 18.48 2.45 21.02
N CYS A 60 17.17 2.36 21.24
CA CYS A 60 16.52 2.87 22.44
C CYS A 60 17.00 2.11 23.69
N MET A 61 17.55 2.80 24.69
CA MET A 61 18.12 2.14 25.88
C MET A 61 17.04 1.52 26.79
N ILE A 62 15.83 2.08 26.82
CA ILE A 62 14.71 1.61 27.67
C ILE A 62 14.06 0.36 27.08
N HIS A 63 13.74 0.40 25.79
CA HIS A 63 12.98 -0.67 25.10
C HIS A 63 13.87 -1.59 24.26
N GLN A 64 15.18 -1.34 24.22
CA GLN A 64 16.15 -2.06 23.41
C GLN A 64 15.71 -2.26 21.95
N SER A 65 15.01 -1.28 21.39
CA SER A 65 14.43 -1.33 20.04
C SER A 65 14.86 -0.11 19.22
N PHE A 66 15.03 -0.29 17.92
CA PHE A 66 15.30 0.80 16.96
C PHE A 66 14.01 1.52 16.50
N SER A 67 12.84 1.05 16.93
CA SER A 67 11.53 1.59 16.54
C SER A 67 10.72 2.15 17.72
N CYS A 68 11.33 2.40 18.89
CA CYS A 68 10.63 2.94 20.04
C CYS A 68 10.36 4.46 19.86
N PRO A 69 9.21 4.99 20.34
CA PRO A 69 8.89 6.41 20.31
C PRO A 69 9.56 7.24 21.43
N CYS A 70 10.16 6.59 22.42
CA CYS A 70 10.83 7.25 23.54
C CYS A 70 11.98 8.11 23.02
N THR A 71 12.16 9.33 23.54
CA THR A 71 13.26 10.24 23.16
C THR A 71 13.40 10.53 21.67
N LEU A 72 12.30 10.54 20.90
CA LEU A 72 12.28 11.25 19.62
C LEU A 72 12.60 12.71 19.90
N ASN A 73 13.81 13.16 19.53
CA ASN A 73 14.25 14.55 19.69
C ASN A 73 13.59 15.48 18.65
N ILE A 74 12.37 15.13 18.25
CA ILE A 74 11.55 15.77 17.25
C ILE A 74 10.28 16.16 17.98
N SER A 75 9.92 17.44 17.94
CA SER A 75 8.65 17.89 18.52
C SER A 75 7.49 17.14 17.86
N ILE A 76 6.44 16.85 18.63
CA ILE A 76 5.22 16.19 18.14
C ILE A 76 4.66 16.91 16.90
N GLU A 77 4.73 18.25 16.88
CA GLU A 77 4.35 19.08 15.74
C GLU A 77 5.18 18.80 14.49
N THR A 78 6.50 18.71 14.63
CA THR A 78 7.40 18.40 13.50
C THR A 78 7.14 16.98 12.98
N PHE A 79 6.85 16.04 13.87
CA PHE A 79 6.46 14.68 13.50
C PHE A 79 5.18 14.67 12.65
N TYR A 80 4.12 15.36 13.09
CA TYR A 80 2.88 15.47 12.31
C TYR A 80 3.09 16.19 10.97
N LYS A 81 3.95 17.21 10.93
CA LYS A 81 4.31 17.91 9.69
C LYS A 81 4.97 16.96 8.68
N ASN A 82 5.88 16.11 9.13
CA ASN A 82 6.55 15.13 8.28
C ASN A 82 5.58 14.07 7.74
N ILE A 83 4.72 13.53 8.61
CA ILE A 83 3.65 12.60 8.20
C ILE A 83 2.78 13.23 7.12
N ARG A 84 2.35 14.47 7.32
CA ARG A 84 1.51 15.19 6.37
C ARG A 84 2.20 15.38 5.02
N LYS A 85 3.48 15.80 5.03
CA LYS A 85 4.30 15.89 3.80
C LYS A 85 4.40 14.56 3.07
N SER A 86 4.61 13.45 3.78
CA SER A 86 4.66 12.11 3.18
C SER A 86 3.31 11.70 2.57
N ILE A 87 2.20 11.99 3.24
CA ILE A 87 0.85 11.73 2.73
C ILE A 87 0.58 12.58 1.47
N ASP A 88 0.93 13.85 1.49
CA ASP A 88 0.72 14.76 0.36
C ASP A 88 1.57 14.35 -0.84
N PHE A 89 2.83 13.94 -0.61
CA PHE A 89 3.67 13.35 -1.65
C PHE A 89 3.06 12.09 -2.26
N TYR A 90 2.51 11.20 -1.43
CA TYR A 90 1.83 10.00 -1.91
C TYR A 90 0.61 10.34 -2.77
N LYS A 91 -0.26 11.25 -2.32
CA LYS A 91 -1.46 11.67 -3.09
C LYS A 91 -1.10 12.26 -4.45
N ILE A 92 -0.03 13.04 -4.50
CA ILE A 92 0.49 13.63 -5.73
C ILE A 92 1.02 12.55 -6.67
N SER A 93 1.76 11.59 -6.11
CA SER A 93 2.33 10.49 -6.86
C SER A 93 1.28 9.48 -7.34
N SER A 94 0.15 9.34 -6.62
CA SER A 94 -0.92 8.39 -6.98
C SER A 94 -1.90 8.92 -8.03
N SER A 95 -1.94 10.23 -8.26
CA SER A 95 -2.86 10.87 -9.21
C SER A 95 -2.20 11.01 -10.59
N PHE A 96 -2.20 9.93 -11.37
CA PHE A 96 -1.59 9.93 -12.71
C PHE A 96 -2.47 10.55 -13.78
N PHE A 97 -3.78 10.58 -13.57
CA PHE A 97 -4.77 11.04 -14.53
C PHE A 97 -5.68 12.09 -13.90
N GLU A 98 -5.95 13.16 -14.64
CA GLU A 98 -6.92 14.19 -14.25
C GLU A 98 -7.83 14.48 -15.45
N ILE A 99 -9.10 14.77 -15.17
CA ILE A 99 -10.07 15.13 -16.20
C ILE A 99 -10.11 16.66 -16.27
N VAL A 100 -9.61 17.23 -17.35
CA VAL A 100 -9.68 18.67 -17.63
C VAL A 100 -10.49 18.84 -18.91
N ASN A 101 -11.58 19.60 -18.85
CA ASN A 101 -12.46 19.85 -20.00
C ASN A 101 -12.92 18.57 -20.73
N ASN A 102 -13.42 17.58 -19.97
CA ASN A 102 -13.85 16.25 -20.46
C ASN A 102 -12.77 15.42 -21.17
N LYS A 103 -11.49 15.82 -21.11
CA LYS A 103 -10.37 15.04 -21.63
C LYS A 103 -9.55 14.47 -20.50
N LEU A 104 -9.20 13.19 -20.61
CA LEU A 104 -8.35 12.50 -19.66
C LEU A 104 -6.89 12.83 -20.00
N LEU A 105 -6.23 13.57 -19.12
CA LEU A 105 -4.84 14.00 -19.28
C LEU A 105 -3.94 13.21 -18.32
N TYR A 106 -2.85 12.67 -18.85
CA TYR A 106 -1.78 12.12 -18.03
C TYR A 106 -0.91 13.27 -17.49
N ILE A 107 -0.78 13.36 -16.18
CA ILE A 107 0.03 14.41 -15.57
C ILE A 107 1.38 13.84 -15.18
N ASN A 108 2.45 14.43 -15.73
CA ASN A 108 3.80 14.08 -15.39
C ASN A 108 4.09 14.43 -13.92
N ILE A 109 4.55 13.44 -13.14
CA ILE A 109 4.93 13.58 -11.73
C ILE A 109 5.97 14.69 -11.54
N SER A 110 6.89 14.86 -12.49
CA SER A 110 7.92 15.91 -12.43
C SER A 110 7.35 17.32 -12.39
N SER A 111 6.20 17.55 -13.03
CA SER A 111 5.47 18.82 -13.00
C SER A 111 4.83 19.08 -11.64
N LYS A 112 4.32 18.03 -10.98
CA LYS A 112 3.68 18.14 -9.66
C LYS A 112 4.67 18.32 -8.52
N ILE A 113 5.84 17.66 -8.58
CA ILE A 113 6.90 17.78 -7.55
C ILE A 113 7.41 19.23 -7.44
N LYS A 114 7.50 19.94 -8.57
CA LYS A 114 7.90 21.36 -8.56
C LYS A 114 6.97 22.20 -7.70
N LEU A 115 5.65 21.97 -7.73
CA LEU A 115 4.67 22.73 -6.94
C LEU A 115 4.75 22.46 -5.43
N VAL A 116 5.22 21.28 -5.02
CA VAL A 116 5.37 20.91 -3.60
C VAL A 116 6.61 21.55 -2.98
N ASN A 117 7.68 21.74 -3.75
CA ASN A 117 8.94 22.29 -3.25
C ASN A 117 8.92 23.82 -3.06
N PHE A 118 7.87 24.53 -3.48
CA PHE A 118 7.72 25.98 -3.32
C PHE A 118 6.92 26.41 -2.08
N ASN A 119 6.33 25.48 -1.32
CA ASN A 119 5.59 25.73 -0.06
C ASN A 119 6.28 25.10 1.16
#